data_AF-A0A385Q0A1-F1
#
_entry.id   AF-A0A385Q0A1-F1
#
_cell.length_a   1.000
_cell.length_b   1.000
_cell.length_c   1.000
_cell.angle_alpha   90.00
_cell.angle_beta   90.00
_cell.angle_gamma   90.00
#
_symmetry.space_group_name_H-M   'P 1'
#
loop_
_entity.id
_entity.type
_entity.pdbx_description
1 polymer ?
#
loop_
_entity_poly.entity_id
_entity_poly.type
_entity_poly.pdbx_seq_one_letter_code
_entity_poly.pdbx_strand_id
1 'polypeptide(L)'
;MEDFLKKCLVHKYKYTILIAVTYYVLPLFAYVLPVNHPSDRMIIGVYFWLIITPLIILIMSIIFAIYNDLQWYFALRVAILGLFYMVIFGAGSLMFVGAYFVISLTGQLIGAYLKNKK
;
A
#
# COMPACT_ATOMS: atom_id res chain seq x y z
N MET A 1 -21.86 -8.66 11.18
CA MET A 1 -20.87 -7.55 11.11
C MET A 1 -19.47 -8.04 11.52
N GLU A 2 -19.38 -8.82 12.60
CA GLU A 2 -18.11 -9.38 13.11
C GLU A 2 -17.43 -10.38 12.14
N ASP A 3 -18.19 -11.27 11.49
CA ASP A 3 -17.64 -12.19 10.49
C ASP A 3 -17.14 -11.49 9.22
N PHE A 4 -17.80 -10.39 8.84
CA PHE A 4 -17.32 -9.55 7.75
C PHE A 4 -16.00 -8.88 8.15
N LEU A 5 -15.91 -8.29 9.34
CA LEU A 5 -14.64 -7.76 9.87
C LEU A 5 -13.56 -8.84 9.95
N LYS A 6 -13.85 -10.05 10.44
CA LYS A 6 -12.89 -11.15 10.51
C LYS A 6 -12.40 -11.59 9.14
N LYS A 7 -13.28 -11.81 8.16
CA LYS A 7 -12.86 -12.10 6.77
C LYS A 7 -12.07 -10.94 6.16
N CYS A 8 -12.54 -9.73 6.42
CA CYS A 8 -12.01 -8.47 5.92
C CYS A 8 -10.80 -7.94 6.73
N LEU A 9 -10.33 -8.61 7.79
CA LEU A 9 -9.07 -8.29 8.48
C LEU A 9 -8.10 -9.47 8.53
N VAL A 10 -8.59 -10.71 8.65
CA VAL A 10 -7.75 -11.87 9.04
C VAL A 10 -7.45 -12.81 7.88
N HIS A 11 -8.36 -12.98 6.92
CA HIS A 11 -8.32 -14.18 6.05
C HIS A 11 -7.16 -14.21 5.03
N LYS A 12 -6.45 -13.10 4.80
CA LYS A 12 -5.32 -13.01 3.85
C LYS A 12 -4.19 -12.10 4.36
N TYR A 13 -3.83 -12.29 5.62
CA TYR A 13 -2.97 -11.42 6.41
C TYR A 13 -1.59 -11.14 5.77
N LYS A 14 -1.00 -12.10 5.03
CA LYS A 14 0.35 -11.95 4.46
C LYS A 14 0.51 -10.75 3.53
N TYR A 15 -0.48 -10.49 2.68
CA TYR A 15 -0.44 -9.36 1.74
C TYR A 15 -0.63 -8.03 2.47
N THR A 16 -1.50 -8.03 3.48
CA THR A 16 -1.73 -6.86 4.35
C THR A 16 -0.50 -6.54 5.20
N ILE A 17 0.19 -7.55 5.75
CA ILE A 17 1.45 -7.35 6.47
C ILE A 17 2.50 -6.75 5.56
N LEU A 18 2.69 -7.30 4.34
CA LEU A 18 3.73 -6.77 3.47
C LEU A 18 3.45 -5.30 3.10
N ILE A 19 2.19 -4.96 2.81
CA ILE A 19 1.81 -3.56 2.56
C ILE A 19 2.06 -2.71 3.80
N ALA A 20 1.66 -3.15 5.00
CA ALA A 20 1.92 -2.42 6.23
C ALA A 20 3.43 -2.21 6.47
N VAL A 21 4.25 -3.24 6.24
CA VAL A 21 5.72 -3.13 6.34
C VAL A 21 6.26 -2.13 5.32
N THR A 22 5.79 -2.16 4.08
CA THR A 22 6.16 -1.16 3.07
C THR A 22 5.77 0.25 3.48
N TYR A 23 4.59 0.44 4.05
CA TYR A 23 4.12 1.75 4.51
C TYR A 23 4.97 2.27 5.67
N TYR A 24 5.24 1.45 6.68
CA TYR A 24 5.78 1.96 7.94
C TYR A 24 7.29 1.79 8.07
N VAL A 25 7.86 0.76 7.48
CA VAL A 25 9.29 0.44 7.63
C VAL A 25 10.10 1.06 6.49
N LEU A 26 9.59 1.05 5.26
CA LEU A 26 10.32 1.54 4.10
C LEU A 26 10.71 3.03 4.21
N PRO A 27 9.83 3.95 4.67
CA PRO A 27 10.23 5.35 4.87
C PRO A 27 11.25 5.53 6.00
N LEU A 28 11.24 4.66 7.01
CA LEU A 28 12.22 4.70 8.10
C LEU A 28 13.63 4.32 7.62
N PHE A 29 13.75 3.46 6.60
CA PHE A 29 15.05 3.14 6.00
C PHE A 29 15.77 4.38 5.45
N ALA A 30 15.04 5.41 5.00
CA ALA A 30 15.66 6.66 4.55
C ALA A 30 16.47 7.38 5.66
N TYR A 31 16.14 7.12 6.93
CA TYR A 31 16.86 7.70 8.08
C TYR A 31 18.06 6.88 8.55
N VAL A 32 18.12 5.60 8.17
CA VAL A 32 19.20 4.67 8.55
C VAL A 32 20.32 4.65 7.52
N LEU A 33 20.02 4.99 6.26
CA LEU A 33 21.01 4.99 5.19
C LEU A 33 22.10 6.05 5.42
N PRO A 34 23.40 5.66 5.31
CA PRO A 34 24.49 6.63 5.33
C PRO A 34 24.39 7.49 4.07
N VAL A 35 24.35 8.81 4.26
CA VAL A 35 24.32 9.79 3.17
C VAL A 35 25.30 10.90 3.47
N ASN A 36 25.81 11.52 2.42
CA ASN A 36 26.80 12.59 2.51
C ASN A 36 26.18 13.92 2.94
N HIS A 37 24.94 14.21 2.54
CA HIS A 37 24.23 15.43 2.91
C HIS A 37 22.82 15.16 3.48
N PRO A 38 22.33 15.92 4.48
CA PRO A 38 21.00 15.71 5.07
C PRO A 38 19.85 15.82 4.08
N SER A 39 19.99 16.65 3.04
CA SER A 39 19.01 16.80 1.95
C SER A 39 18.77 15.49 1.19
N ASP A 40 19.80 14.64 1.09
CA ASP A 40 19.71 13.39 0.35
C ASP A 40 18.76 12.41 1.05
N ARG A 41 18.69 12.43 2.40
CA ARG A 41 17.72 11.63 3.17
C ARG A 41 16.29 12.01 2.83
N MET A 42 16.03 13.31 2.71
CA MET A 42 14.70 13.82 2.41
C MET A 42 14.28 13.40 0.99
N ILE A 43 15.20 13.49 0.02
CA ILE A 43 14.96 13.05 -1.36
C ILE A 43 14.68 11.55 -1.42
N ILE A 44 15.46 10.73 -0.71
CA ILE A 44 15.26 9.26 -0.63
C ILE A 44 13.92 8.93 0.01
N GLY A 45 13.54 9.62 1.09
CA GLY A 45 12.25 9.43 1.75
C GLY A 45 11.08 9.73 0.80
N VAL A 46 11.16 10.85 0.06
CA VAL A 46 10.16 11.21 -0.96
C VAL A 46 10.12 10.18 -2.09
N TYR A 47 11.28 9.67 -2.53
CA TYR A 47 11.36 8.63 -3.55
C TYR A 47 10.68 7.32 -3.11
N PHE A 48 10.95 6.87 -1.88
CA PHE A 48 10.28 5.69 -1.32
C PHE A 48 8.78 5.88 -1.18
N TRP A 49 8.34 7.09 -0.82
CA TRP A 49 6.94 7.38 -0.61
C TRP A 49 6.15 7.51 -1.93
N LEU A 50 6.70 8.22 -2.92
CA LEU A 50 5.99 8.54 -4.16
C LEU A 50 6.18 7.51 -5.28
N ILE A 51 7.24 6.71 -5.23
CA ILE A 51 7.55 5.76 -6.31
C ILE A 51 7.48 4.33 -5.80
N ILE A 52 8.28 3.97 -4.80
CA ILE A 52 8.42 2.56 -4.40
C ILE A 52 7.16 2.05 -3.69
N THR A 53 6.60 2.81 -2.75
CA THR A 53 5.37 2.43 -2.05
C THR A 53 4.19 2.17 -3.01
N PRO A 54 3.82 3.10 -3.91
CA PRO A 54 2.74 2.86 -4.87
C PRO A 54 3.02 1.69 -5.83
N LEU A 55 4.28 1.48 -6.25
CA LEU A 55 4.64 0.34 -7.09
C LEU A 55 4.41 -1.00 -6.36
N ILE A 56 4.80 -1.10 -5.10
CA ILE A 56 4.57 -2.30 -4.29
C ILE A 56 3.07 -2.54 -4.09
N ILE A 57 2.30 -1.49 -3.78
CA ILE A 57 0.84 -1.59 -3.66
C ILE A 57 0.23 -2.16 -4.94
N LEU A 58 0.63 -1.64 -6.10
CA LEU A 58 0.12 -2.08 -7.40
C LEU A 58 0.41 -3.57 -7.61
N ILE A 59 1.66 -3.99 -7.48
CA ILE A 59 2.09 -5.38 -7.69
C ILE A 59 1.35 -6.32 -6.73
N MET A 60 1.28 -5.95 -5.45
CA MET A 60 0.60 -6.75 -4.43
C MET A 60 -0.89 -6.86 -4.68
N SER A 61 -1.52 -5.79 -5.18
CA SER A 61 -2.93 -5.79 -5.55
C SER A 61 -3.21 -6.69 -6.76
N ILE A 62 -2.33 -6.70 -7.76
CA ILE A 62 -2.41 -7.61 -8.92
C ILE A 62 -2.31 -9.06 -8.46
N ILE A 63 -1.25 -9.38 -7.72
CA ILE A 63 -1.01 -10.74 -7.21
C ILE A 63 -2.19 -11.18 -6.36
N PHE A 64 -2.66 -10.32 -5.46
CA PHE A 64 -3.81 -10.62 -4.61
C PHE A 64 -5.04 -10.99 -5.45
N ALA A 65 -5.39 -10.19 -6.46
CA ALA A 65 -6.58 -10.45 -7.28
C ALA A 65 -6.44 -11.71 -8.15
N ILE A 66 -5.24 -12.04 -8.63
CA ILE A 66 -5.00 -13.30 -9.36
C ILE A 66 -5.37 -14.52 -8.50
N TYR A 67 -5.01 -14.51 -7.23
CA TYR A 67 -5.27 -15.64 -6.33
C TYR A 67 -6.68 -15.64 -5.72
N ASN A 68 -7.36 -14.49 -5.70
CA ASN A 68 -8.49 -14.26 -4.79
C ASN A 68 -9.70 -13.55 -5.42
N ASP A 69 -9.67 -13.32 -6.74
CA ASP A 69 -10.59 -12.43 -7.46
C ASP A 69 -10.55 -10.98 -6.98
N LEU A 70 -11.34 -10.13 -7.63
CA LEU A 70 -11.51 -8.74 -7.23
C LEU A 70 -12.18 -8.66 -5.86
N GLN A 71 -11.49 -8.07 -4.90
CA GLN A 71 -11.98 -7.84 -3.54
C GLN A 71 -11.75 -6.37 -3.18
N TRP A 72 -12.76 -5.54 -3.42
CA TRP A 72 -12.73 -4.10 -3.14
C TRP A 72 -12.26 -3.77 -1.71
N TYR A 73 -12.55 -4.64 -0.75
CA TYR A 73 -12.11 -4.47 0.63
C TYR A 73 -10.59 -4.47 0.81
N PHE A 74 -9.82 -5.07 -0.10
CA PHE A 74 -8.37 -5.02 -0.04
C PHE A 74 -7.85 -3.60 -0.32
N ALA A 75 -8.43 -2.90 -1.29
CA ALA A 75 -8.12 -1.49 -1.54
C ALA A 75 -8.53 -0.62 -0.35
N LEU A 76 -9.66 -0.91 0.29
CA LEU A 76 -10.09 -0.23 1.52
C LEU A 76 -9.05 -0.39 2.64
N ARG A 77 -8.48 -1.59 2.82
CA ARG A 77 -7.38 -1.79 3.79
C ARG A 77 -6.16 -0.94 3.47
N VAL A 78 -5.76 -0.86 2.20
CA VAL A 78 -4.64 -0.02 1.76
C VAL A 78 -4.90 1.44 2.12
N ALA A 79 -6.12 1.93 1.91
CA ALA A 79 -6.52 3.29 2.30
C ALA A 79 -6.45 3.49 3.82
N ILE A 80 -7.00 2.55 4.61
CA ILE A 80 -6.98 2.63 6.09
C ILE A 80 -5.54 2.65 6.61
N LEU A 81 -4.65 1.83 6.05
CA LEU A 81 -3.22 1.87 6.39
C LEU A 81 -2.60 3.23 6.03
N GLY A 82 -3.01 3.83 4.91
CA GLY A 82 -2.56 5.17 4.54
C GLY A 82 -3.02 6.28 5.47
N LEU A 83 -4.16 6.13 6.17
CA LEU A 83 -4.65 7.16 7.11
C LEU A 83 -3.66 7.42 8.25
N PHE A 84 -2.86 6.43 8.64
CA PHE A 84 -1.85 6.62 9.67
C PHE A 84 -0.76 7.62 9.26
N TYR A 85 -0.50 7.79 7.95
CA TYR A 85 0.37 8.87 7.49
C TYR A 85 -0.19 10.26 7.79
N MET A 86 -1.51 10.43 7.87
CA MET A 86 -2.11 11.72 8.23
C MET A 86 -1.80 12.11 9.68
N VAL A 87 -1.63 11.12 10.56
CA VAL A 87 -1.23 11.35 11.96
C VAL A 87 0.20 11.90 12.02
N ILE A 88 1.06 11.48 11.10
CA ILE A 88 2.49 11.82 11.09
C ILE A 88 2.78 13.08 10.27
N PHE A 89 2.15 13.22 9.10
CA PHE A 89 2.46 14.25 8.09
C PHE A 89 1.36 15.30 7.92
N GLY A 90 0.26 15.17 8.66
CA GLY A 90 -0.87 16.12 8.62
C GLY A 90 -1.86 15.89 7.47
N ALA A 91 -2.88 16.75 7.40
CA ALA A 91 -4.01 16.58 6.48
C ALA A 91 -3.65 16.56 4.99
N GLY A 92 -2.52 17.17 4.60
CA GLY A 92 -2.03 17.18 3.22
C GLY A 92 -1.74 15.79 2.67
N SER A 93 -1.51 14.78 3.53
CA SER A 93 -1.24 13.41 3.07
C SER A 93 -2.50 12.63 2.65
N LEU A 94 -3.70 13.18 2.86
CA LEU A 94 -4.98 12.55 2.45
C LEU A 94 -5.02 12.27 0.94
N MET A 95 -4.44 13.17 0.13
CA MET A 95 -4.38 12.99 -1.33
C MET A 95 -3.61 11.71 -1.70
N PHE A 96 -2.54 11.38 -0.97
CA PHE A 96 -1.79 10.14 -1.19
C PHE A 96 -2.58 8.90 -0.78
N VAL A 97 -3.38 8.98 0.28
CA VAL A 97 -4.28 7.89 0.68
C VAL A 97 -5.28 7.57 -0.43
N GLY A 98 -5.88 8.61 -1.03
CA GLY A 98 -6.76 8.46 -2.19
C GLY A 98 -6.04 7.87 -3.39
N ALA A 99 -4.83 8.35 -3.70
CA ALA A 99 -4.02 7.81 -4.79
C ALA A 99 -3.70 6.32 -4.60
N TYR A 100 -3.30 5.91 -3.39
CA TYR A 100 -3.00 4.52 -3.08
C TYR A 100 -4.22 3.60 -3.16
N PHE A 101 -5.39 4.10 -2.75
CA PHE A 101 -6.65 3.39 -2.94
C PHE A 101 -6.94 3.11 -4.42
N VAL A 102 -6.82 4.14 -5.27
CA VAL A 102 -7.03 4.03 -6.72
C VAL A 102 -6.01 3.08 -7.34
N ILE A 103 -4.74 3.19 -6.97
CA ILE A 103 -3.67 2.30 -7.44
C ILE A 103 -3.98 0.84 -7.06
N SER A 104 -4.44 0.61 -5.83
CA SER A 104 -4.81 -0.74 -5.39
C SER A 104 -6.00 -1.28 -6.17
N LEU A 105 -7.05 -0.49 -6.40
CA LEU A 105 -8.18 -0.89 -7.23
C LEU A 105 -7.75 -1.24 -8.65
N THR A 106 -6.93 -0.40 -9.27
CA THR A 106 -6.39 -0.64 -10.61
C THR A 106 -5.60 -1.94 -10.67
N GLY A 107 -4.74 -2.19 -9.69
CA GLY A 107 -4.00 -3.45 -9.60
C GLY A 107 -4.92 -4.66 -9.48
N GLN A 108 -5.98 -4.56 -8.68
CA GLN A 108 -6.96 -5.64 -8.56
C GLN A 108 -7.73 -5.90 -9.85
N LEU A 109 -8.13 -4.85 -10.58
CA LEU A 109 -8.79 -4.99 -11.88
C LEU A 109 -7.89 -5.70 -12.89
N ILE A 110 -6.61 -5.32 -12.94
CA ILE A 110 -5.60 -5.99 -13.78
C ILE A 110 -5.48 -7.47 -13.37
N GLY A 111 -5.33 -7.77 -12.09
CA GLY A 111 -5.17 -9.14 -11.61
C GLY A 111 -6.39 -10.02 -11.89
N ALA A 112 -7.60 -9.49 -11.71
CA ALA A 112 -8.84 -10.19 -12.03
C ALA A 112 -8.97 -10.45 -13.55
N TYR A 113 -8.61 -9.47 -14.38
CA TYR A 113 -8.57 -9.64 -15.84
C TYR A 113 -7.57 -10.73 -16.28
N LEU A 114 -6.38 -10.74 -15.69
CA LEU A 114 -5.35 -11.76 -15.98
C LEU A 114 -5.81 -13.16 -15.56
N LYS A 115 -6.53 -13.28 -14.44
CA LYS A 115 -7.09 -14.55 -13.99
C LYS A 115 -8.13 -15.09 -14.98
N ASN A 116 -9.04 -14.24 -15.47
CA ASN A 116 -10.08 -14.64 -16.42
C ASN A 116 -9.54 -15.07 -17.80
N LYS A 117 -8.29 -14.74 -18.10
CA LYS A 117 -7.59 -15.19 -19.33
C LYS A 117 -6.87 -16.53 -19.19
N LYS A 118 -6.76 -17.06 -17.96
CA LYS A 118 -6.14 -18.35 -17.65
C LYS A 118 -7.17 -19.45 -17.64
#